data_AF-A0A0H2ZL21-F1
#
_entry.id   AF-A0A0H2ZL21-F1
#
_cell.length_a   1.000
_cell.length_b   1.000
_cell.length_c   1.000
_cell.angle_alpha   90.00
_cell.angle_beta   90.00
_cell.angle_gamma   90.00
#
_symmetry.space_group_name_H-M   'P 1'
#
loop_
_entity.id
_entity.type
_entity.pdbx_description
1 polymer ?
#
loop_
_entity_poly.entity_id
_entity_poly.type
_entity_poly.pdbx_seq_one_letter_code
_entity_poly.pdbx_strand_id
1 'polypeptide(L)'
;MTWYSSGTVAVTANSPTVTGTGTQFSSNARVGDAFRGPDGCWYEVTNVASSTVISIKPNYQGSTASGQPYAVAPILGYDKDLSDRFNQIAMDWGATLAGIKPWAIASTGSQAQADMGITEVGRAINGASTVGNALGFLGGVSKTQAPMALDMDTVNESGWFSITPNTYNVPLGNNNISGVNGHVALSMVFDASTRYQLFFVRNTNLPEVWYRSCTNGTWKEWVRFYTTDNIVGTVTRRLVTGKPTGAVMESGTTSNGWYVRFADGTQMAAARSEPGLSFGANVIQLPAAFVTGFNTGVTCNWIPSSGWPATAGQGVRGAYLNGSSSVSFATAQALGANDTITVMAVGRWY
;
A
#
# COMPACT_ATOMS: atom_id res chain seq x y z
N MET A 1 -44.65 -44.55 -42.02
CA MET A 1 -43.61 -45.59 -41.94
C MET A 1 -44.34 -46.93 -41.83
N THR A 2 -44.25 -47.79 -42.83
CA THR A 2 -44.99 -49.07 -42.87
C THR A 2 -44.24 -50.11 -42.04
N TRP A 3 -44.95 -50.86 -41.19
CA TRP A 3 -44.36 -51.96 -40.42
C TRP A 3 -43.74 -53.02 -41.34
N TYR A 4 -42.67 -53.65 -40.88
CA TYR A 4 -41.94 -54.65 -41.67
C TYR A 4 -42.71 -55.97 -41.68
N SER A 5 -43.15 -56.41 -42.85
CA SER A 5 -44.00 -57.61 -43.03
C SER A 5 -43.66 -58.43 -44.28
N SER A 6 -42.47 -58.26 -44.84
CA SER A 6 -42.03 -59.01 -46.04
C SER A 6 -41.67 -60.45 -45.69
N GLY A 7 -42.15 -61.41 -46.50
CA GLY A 7 -41.95 -62.84 -46.25
C GLY A 7 -42.98 -63.43 -45.29
N THR A 8 -42.72 -64.64 -44.82
CA THR A 8 -43.61 -65.37 -43.88
C THR A 8 -42.83 -65.93 -42.71
N VAL A 9 -43.50 -66.20 -41.59
CA VAL A 9 -42.89 -66.79 -40.40
C VAL A 9 -43.45 -68.16 -40.06
N ALA A 10 -42.60 -68.97 -39.44
CA ALA A 10 -42.93 -70.17 -38.71
C ALA A 10 -42.69 -69.93 -37.21
N VAL A 11 -43.71 -70.23 -36.43
CA VAL A 11 -43.76 -70.04 -34.98
C VAL A 11 -44.22 -71.34 -34.33
N THR A 12 -43.59 -71.70 -33.22
CA THR A 12 -43.91 -72.91 -32.46
C THR A 12 -44.48 -72.52 -31.11
N ALA A 13 -45.60 -73.12 -30.73
CA ALA A 13 -46.23 -72.89 -29.43
C ALA A 13 -45.21 -73.08 -28.29
N ASN A 14 -45.22 -72.17 -27.32
CA ASN A 14 -44.29 -72.13 -26.18
C ASN A 14 -42.80 -72.00 -26.55
N SER A 15 -42.45 -71.59 -27.78
CA SER A 15 -41.07 -71.31 -28.18
C SER A 15 -40.82 -69.80 -28.30
N PRO A 16 -39.63 -69.30 -27.92
CA PRO A 16 -39.23 -67.93 -28.20
C PRO A 16 -38.77 -67.73 -29.64
N THR A 17 -38.56 -68.80 -30.43
CA THR A 17 -37.94 -68.70 -31.75
C THR A 17 -38.96 -68.48 -32.85
N VAL A 18 -38.75 -67.46 -33.66
CA VAL A 18 -39.50 -67.19 -34.89
C VAL A 18 -38.57 -67.40 -36.07
N THR A 19 -38.93 -68.30 -36.99
CA THR A 19 -38.14 -68.62 -38.18
C THR A 19 -38.83 -68.09 -39.43
N GLY A 20 -38.21 -67.13 -40.10
CA GLY A 20 -38.70 -66.50 -41.32
C GLY A 20 -38.27 -67.21 -42.60
N THR A 21 -39.10 -67.11 -43.64
CA THR A 21 -38.79 -67.47 -45.03
C THR A 21 -38.98 -66.24 -45.90
N GLY A 22 -37.96 -65.86 -46.67
CA GLY A 22 -37.98 -64.61 -47.45
C GLY A 22 -37.92 -63.33 -46.60
N THR A 23 -37.57 -63.45 -45.31
CA THR A 23 -37.41 -62.32 -44.38
C THR A 23 -35.98 -61.77 -44.42
N GLN A 24 -35.80 -60.58 -43.86
CA GLN A 24 -34.55 -59.82 -43.71
C GLN A 24 -34.54 -59.15 -42.33
N PHE A 25 -34.73 -59.96 -41.27
CA PHE A 25 -34.86 -59.48 -39.89
C PHE A 25 -33.64 -58.68 -39.43
N SER A 26 -32.43 -59.13 -39.70
CA SER A 26 -31.18 -58.43 -39.34
C SER A 26 -31.09 -56.99 -39.86
N SER A 27 -31.79 -56.67 -40.95
CA SER A 27 -31.78 -55.33 -41.56
C SER A 27 -33.00 -54.49 -41.19
N ASN A 28 -34.08 -55.10 -40.67
CA ASN A 28 -35.39 -54.46 -40.53
C ASN A 28 -36.05 -54.62 -39.15
N ALA A 29 -35.45 -55.40 -38.24
CA ALA A 29 -35.87 -55.57 -36.87
C ALA A 29 -34.67 -55.33 -35.93
N ARG A 30 -34.95 -54.80 -34.74
CA ARG A 30 -33.97 -54.61 -33.66
C ARG A 30 -34.48 -55.27 -32.39
N VAL A 31 -33.55 -55.62 -31.49
CA VAL A 31 -33.92 -55.99 -30.12
C VAL A 31 -34.67 -54.81 -29.49
N GLY A 32 -35.81 -55.09 -28.86
CA GLY A 32 -36.74 -54.10 -28.31
C GLY A 32 -37.91 -53.74 -29.23
N ASP A 33 -37.86 -54.08 -30.52
CA ASP A 33 -39.01 -53.88 -31.42
C ASP A 33 -40.18 -54.80 -31.05
N ALA A 34 -41.39 -54.40 -31.46
CA ALA A 34 -42.59 -55.18 -31.23
C ALA A 34 -42.86 -56.09 -32.45
N PHE A 35 -42.80 -57.39 -32.24
CA PHE A 35 -43.22 -58.40 -33.20
C PHE A 35 -44.69 -58.74 -32.97
N ARG A 36 -45.48 -58.69 -34.04
CA ARG A 36 -46.87 -59.16 -34.05
C ARG A 36 -46.93 -60.55 -34.66
N GLY A 37 -47.30 -61.54 -33.85
CA GLY A 37 -47.44 -62.92 -34.27
C GLY A 37 -48.69 -63.19 -35.12
N PRO A 38 -48.78 -64.36 -35.77
CA PRO A 38 -49.98 -64.80 -36.51
C PRO A 38 -51.25 -64.90 -35.65
N ASP A 39 -51.08 -65.09 -34.34
CA ASP A 39 -52.13 -65.03 -33.33
C ASP A 39 -52.67 -63.61 -33.06
N GLY A 40 -52.04 -62.59 -33.64
CA GLY A 40 -52.41 -61.19 -33.48
C GLY A 40 -51.84 -60.52 -32.23
N CYS A 41 -51.14 -61.28 -31.37
CA CYS A 41 -50.53 -60.78 -30.13
C CYS A 41 -49.18 -60.10 -30.37
N TRP A 42 -48.80 -59.23 -29.42
CA TRP A 42 -47.55 -58.47 -29.45
C TRP A 42 -46.50 -59.09 -28.54
N TYR A 43 -45.29 -59.17 -29.06
CA TYR A 43 -44.14 -59.74 -28.39
C TYR A 43 -42.94 -58.80 -28.53
N GLU A 44 -42.09 -58.73 -27.52
CA GLU A 44 -40.83 -57.98 -27.59
C GLU A 44 -39.76 -58.85 -28.24
N VAL A 45 -39.10 -58.34 -29.29
CA VAL A 45 -37.96 -59.00 -29.90
C VAL A 45 -36.76 -58.94 -28.94
N THR A 46 -36.26 -60.09 -28.49
CA THR A 46 -35.15 -60.18 -27.53
C THR A 46 -33.79 -60.43 -28.17
N ASN A 47 -33.78 -60.99 -29.38
CA ASN A 47 -32.57 -61.24 -30.14
C ASN A 47 -32.89 -61.27 -31.65
N VAL A 48 -31.94 -60.84 -32.47
CA VAL A 48 -32.00 -60.94 -33.93
C VAL A 48 -30.80 -61.77 -34.36
N ALA A 49 -30.99 -63.09 -34.48
CA ALA A 49 -29.90 -64.03 -34.71
C ALA A 49 -29.42 -64.03 -36.17
N SER A 50 -30.31 -63.76 -37.13
CA SER A 50 -29.98 -63.67 -38.57
C SER A 50 -31.07 -62.93 -39.35
N SER A 51 -30.95 -62.88 -40.68
CA SER A 51 -32.01 -62.40 -41.58
C SER A 51 -33.31 -63.24 -41.49
N THR A 52 -33.23 -64.46 -40.98
CA THR A 52 -34.34 -65.42 -40.92
C THR A 52 -34.70 -65.91 -39.52
N VAL A 53 -33.99 -65.48 -38.46
CA VAL A 53 -34.28 -65.95 -37.11
C VAL A 53 -34.27 -64.79 -36.12
N ILE A 54 -35.36 -64.64 -35.38
CA ILE A 54 -35.47 -63.75 -34.21
C ILE A 54 -35.95 -64.53 -33.00
N SER A 55 -35.67 -64.01 -31.81
CA SER A 55 -36.23 -64.48 -30.55
C SER A 55 -37.20 -63.44 -29.98
N ILE A 56 -38.27 -63.90 -29.34
CA ILE A 56 -39.32 -63.05 -28.77
C ILE A 56 -39.57 -63.39 -27.29
N LYS A 57 -40.09 -62.43 -26.52
CA LYS A 57 -40.65 -62.64 -25.17
C LYS A 57 -42.02 -61.95 -25.02
N PRO A 58 -42.96 -62.55 -24.25
CA PRO A 58 -42.95 -63.93 -23.77
C PRO A 58 -42.88 -64.95 -24.92
N ASN A 59 -42.65 -66.24 -24.64
CA ASN A 59 -42.67 -67.28 -25.68
C ASN A 59 -44.01 -67.25 -26.44
N TYR A 60 -44.00 -67.64 -27.72
CA TYR A 60 -45.17 -67.59 -28.58
C TYR A 60 -46.36 -68.36 -27.96
N GLN A 61 -47.48 -67.66 -27.78
CA GLN A 61 -48.65 -68.15 -27.03
C GLN A 61 -49.70 -68.80 -27.94
N GLY A 62 -49.66 -68.52 -29.25
CA GLY A 62 -50.54 -69.13 -30.24
C GLY A 62 -50.21 -70.60 -30.57
N SER A 63 -51.08 -71.21 -31.37
CA SER A 63 -50.84 -72.55 -31.94
C SER A 63 -49.68 -72.55 -32.95
N THR A 64 -48.90 -73.63 -32.99
CA THR A 64 -47.80 -73.80 -33.96
C THR A 64 -48.30 -73.63 -35.39
N ALA A 65 -47.67 -72.72 -36.13
CA ALA A 65 -48.07 -72.38 -37.49
C ALA A 65 -46.85 -72.03 -38.36
N SER A 66 -46.94 -72.32 -39.65
CA SER A 66 -45.89 -72.04 -40.64
C SER A 66 -46.47 -71.29 -41.85
N GLY A 67 -45.62 -70.54 -42.55
CA GLY A 67 -46.02 -69.75 -43.73
C GLY A 67 -46.98 -68.60 -43.42
N GLN A 68 -47.00 -68.09 -42.19
CA GLN A 68 -48.00 -67.10 -41.75
C GLN A 68 -47.52 -65.66 -41.92
N PRO A 69 -48.46 -64.69 -42.05
CA PRO A 69 -48.14 -63.27 -42.05
C PRO A 69 -47.70 -62.81 -40.65
N TYR A 70 -46.91 -61.73 -40.61
CA TYR A 70 -46.44 -61.08 -39.39
C TYR A 70 -46.27 -59.58 -39.64
N ALA A 71 -45.99 -58.84 -38.57
CA ALA A 71 -45.47 -57.48 -38.69
C ALA A 71 -44.44 -57.21 -37.59
N VAL A 72 -43.39 -56.46 -37.89
CA VAL A 72 -42.49 -55.87 -36.90
C VAL A 72 -42.70 -54.37 -36.91
N ALA A 73 -43.11 -53.85 -35.75
CA ALA A 73 -43.25 -52.43 -35.49
C ALA A 73 -42.02 -51.95 -34.71
N PRO A 74 -41.25 -51.00 -35.26
CA PRO A 74 -40.17 -50.38 -34.52
C PRO A 74 -40.70 -49.72 -33.24
N ILE A 75 -40.22 -50.17 -32.08
CA ILE A 75 -40.51 -49.49 -30.81
C ILE A 75 -39.35 -48.56 -30.57
N LEU A 76 -39.51 -47.33 -31.07
CA LEU A 76 -38.63 -46.25 -30.68
C LEU A 76 -38.90 -45.98 -29.20
N GLY A 77 -38.05 -46.51 -28.32
CA GLY A 77 -37.89 -46.00 -26.97
C GLY A 77 -37.38 -44.57 -27.09
N TYR A 78 -38.30 -43.63 -27.32
CA TYR A 78 -38.00 -42.23 -27.54
C TYR A 78 -37.13 -41.69 -26.40
N ASP A 79 -36.01 -41.09 -26.77
CA ASP A 79 -35.28 -40.01 -26.09
C ASP A 79 -34.83 -40.19 -24.63
N LYS A 80 -35.09 -41.31 -23.95
CA LYS A 80 -34.69 -41.45 -22.54
C LYS A 80 -33.16 -41.53 -22.40
N ASP A 81 -32.49 -42.39 -23.16
CA ASP A 81 -31.01 -42.48 -23.09
C ASP A 81 -30.33 -41.18 -23.58
N LEU A 82 -30.89 -40.53 -24.61
CA LEU A 82 -30.37 -39.24 -25.09
C LEU A 82 -30.58 -38.12 -24.05
N SER A 83 -31.77 -38.05 -23.43
CA SER A 83 -32.09 -37.07 -22.39
C SER A 83 -31.27 -37.32 -21.12
N ASP A 84 -31.09 -38.58 -20.73
CA ASP A 84 -30.27 -38.98 -19.59
C ASP A 84 -28.80 -38.60 -19.86
N ARG A 85 -28.28 -38.84 -21.07
CA ARG A 85 -26.93 -38.39 -21.47
C ARG A 85 -26.77 -36.87 -21.52
N PHE A 86 -27.77 -36.13 -21.99
CA PHE A 86 -27.71 -34.66 -22.02
C PHE A 86 -27.76 -34.05 -20.61
N ASN A 87 -28.63 -34.59 -19.74
CA ASN A 87 -28.66 -34.23 -18.33
C ASN A 87 -27.33 -34.57 -17.64
N GLN A 88 -26.74 -35.72 -17.96
CA GLN A 88 -25.42 -36.11 -17.44
C GLN A 88 -24.35 -35.08 -17.82
N ILE A 89 -24.34 -34.60 -19.08
CA ILE A 89 -23.42 -33.52 -19.49
C ILE A 89 -23.65 -32.24 -18.68
N ALA A 90 -24.90 -31.85 -18.45
CA ALA A 90 -25.20 -30.67 -17.65
C ALA A 90 -24.78 -30.83 -16.18
N MET A 91 -24.92 -32.03 -15.61
CA MET A 91 -24.49 -32.33 -14.24
C MET A 91 -22.96 -32.37 -14.13
N ASP A 92 -22.28 -33.01 -15.07
CA ASP A 92 -20.82 -33.16 -15.07
C ASP A 92 -20.10 -31.84 -15.37
N TRP A 93 -20.64 -31.03 -16.29
CA TRP A 93 -19.95 -29.85 -16.83
C TRP A 93 -20.60 -28.52 -16.49
N GLY A 94 -21.83 -28.48 -15.99
CA GLY A 94 -22.55 -27.24 -15.74
C GLY A 94 -21.82 -26.30 -14.77
N ALA A 95 -21.33 -26.84 -13.65
CA ALA A 95 -20.55 -26.08 -12.67
C ALA A 95 -19.21 -25.61 -13.25
N THR A 96 -18.51 -26.48 -13.97
CA THR A 96 -17.22 -26.18 -14.61
C THR A 96 -17.35 -25.05 -15.65
N LEU A 97 -18.38 -25.13 -16.49
CA LEU A 97 -18.67 -24.11 -17.50
C LEU A 97 -19.08 -22.78 -16.86
N ALA A 98 -19.89 -22.82 -15.80
CA ALA A 98 -20.24 -21.62 -15.03
C ALA A 98 -19.01 -20.94 -14.41
N GLY A 99 -18.05 -21.73 -13.89
CA GLY A 99 -16.82 -21.22 -13.30
C GLY A 99 -15.84 -20.60 -14.32
N ILE A 100 -15.79 -21.12 -15.54
CA ILE A 100 -14.90 -20.62 -16.61
C ILE A 100 -15.54 -19.45 -17.39
N LYS A 101 -16.88 -19.34 -17.37
CA LYS A 101 -17.62 -18.30 -18.11
C LYS A 101 -17.03 -16.89 -17.98
N PRO A 102 -16.66 -16.37 -16.79
CA PRO A 102 -16.02 -15.06 -16.64
C PRO A 102 -14.78 -14.87 -17.53
N TRP A 103 -13.92 -15.89 -17.62
CA TRP A 103 -12.72 -15.86 -18.46
C TRP A 103 -13.01 -15.99 -19.95
N ALA A 104 -14.11 -16.64 -20.32
CA ALA A 104 -14.49 -16.86 -21.70
C ALA A 104 -15.14 -15.64 -22.37
N ILE A 105 -15.85 -14.80 -21.60
CA ILE A 105 -16.66 -13.70 -22.14
C ILE A 105 -16.11 -12.31 -21.85
N ALA A 106 -15.25 -12.15 -20.85
CA ALA A 106 -14.69 -10.87 -20.49
C ALA A 106 -13.71 -10.37 -21.57
N SER A 107 -13.73 -9.05 -21.83
CA SER A 107 -12.84 -8.41 -22.80
C SER A 107 -11.38 -8.33 -22.35
N THR A 108 -11.11 -8.52 -21.05
CA THR A 108 -9.76 -8.52 -20.47
C THR A 108 -9.68 -9.50 -19.29
N GLY A 109 -8.47 -9.96 -18.97
CA GLY A 109 -8.25 -10.82 -17.79
C GLY A 109 -8.58 -10.13 -16.46
N SER A 110 -8.49 -8.79 -16.38
CA SER A 110 -8.88 -8.04 -15.18
C SER A 110 -10.40 -8.04 -14.98
N GLN A 111 -11.16 -7.88 -16.07
CA GLN A 111 -12.62 -7.97 -16.03
C GLN A 111 -13.08 -9.39 -15.67
N ALA A 112 -12.44 -10.43 -16.21
CA ALA A 112 -12.72 -11.82 -15.84
C ALA A 112 -12.55 -12.07 -14.33
N GLN A 113 -11.48 -11.55 -13.74
CA GLN A 113 -11.23 -11.65 -12.30
C GLN A 113 -12.29 -10.89 -11.47
N ALA A 114 -12.74 -9.73 -11.95
CA ALA A 114 -13.80 -8.96 -11.30
C ALA A 114 -15.14 -9.70 -11.33
N ASP A 115 -15.48 -10.31 -12.47
CA ASP A 115 -16.70 -11.11 -12.67
C ASP A 115 -16.69 -12.41 -11.82
N MET A 116 -15.50 -12.89 -11.43
CA MET A 116 -15.33 -13.96 -10.44
C MET A 116 -15.46 -13.51 -8.99
N GLY A 117 -15.66 -12.21 -8.74
CA GLY A 117 -15.77 -11.64 -7.38
C GLY A 117 -14.42 -11.35 -6.70
N ILE A 118 -13.30 -11.39 -7.43
CA ILE A 118 -12.00 -10.97 -6.87
C ILE A 118 -12.04 -9.45 -6.64
N THR A 119 -11.77 -9.03 -5.41
CA THR A 119 -11.75 -7.63 -5.02
C THR A 119 -10.66 -6.85 -5.76
N GLU A 120 -10.79 -5.54 -5.82
CA GLU A 120 -9.80 -4.68 -6.49
C GLU A 120 -8.38 -4.88 -5.95
N VAL A 121 -8.23 -5.02 -4.63
CA VAL A 121 -6.95 -5.33 -3.98
C VAL A 121 -6.40 -6.68 -4.43
N GLY A 122 -7.25 -7.73 -4.49
CA GLY A 122 -6.83 -9.05 -4.97
C GLY A 122 -6.37 -9.05 -6.43
N ARG A 123 -7.07 -8.32 -7.30
CA ARG A 123 -6.68 -8.15 -8.71
C ARG A 123 -5.36 -7.39 -8.83
N ALA A 124 -5.17 -6.37 -8.01
CA ALA A 124 -3.94 -5.58 -7.99
C ALA A 124 -2.72 -6.41 -7.53
N ILE A 125 -2.91 -7.30 -6.53
CA ILE A 125 -1.88 -8.26 -6.09
C ILE A 125 -1.54 -9.25 -7.21
N ASN A 126 -2.54 -9.86 -7.86
CA ASN A 126 -2.31 -10.80 -8.97
C ASN A 126 -1.61 -10.15 -10.18
N GLY A 127 -1.85 -8.86 -10.42
CA GLY A 127 -1.24 -8.10 -11.52
C GLY A 127 0.13 -7.50 -11.19
N ALA A 128 0.62 -7.65 -9.96
CA ALA A 128 1.88 -7.07 -9.53
C ALA A 128 3.08 -7.71 -10.25
N SER A 129 3.90 -6.88 -10.92
CA SER A 129 5.11 -7.34 -11.64
C SER A 129 6.30 -7.61 -10.72
N THR A 130 6.23 -7.20 -9.45
CA THR A 130 7.24 -7.47 -8.44
C THR A 130 6.61 -7.81 -7.09
N VAL A 131 7.39 -8.47 -6.22
CA VAL A 131 7.01 -8.73 -4.83
C VAL A 131 6.74 -7.44 -4.05
N GLY A 132 7.49 -6.36 -4.35
CA GLY A 132 7.30 -5.07 -3.71
C GLY A 132 5.94 -4.46 -4.03
N ASN A 133 5.52 -4.51 -5.30
CA ASN A 133 4.22 -4.02 -5.75
C ASN A 133 3.09 -4.82 -5.09
N ALA A 134 3.21 -6.15 -5.03
CA ALA A 134 2.22 -7.01 -4.39
C ALA A 134 2.04 -6.69 -2.90
N LEU A 135 3.16 -6.52 -2.18
CA LEU A 135 3.14 -6.21 -0.75
C LEU A 135 2.71 -4.75 -0.47
N GLY A 136 2.88 -3.84 -1.42
CA GLY A 136 2.32 -2.48 -1.38
C GLY A 136 0.80 -2.49 -1.22
N PHE A 137 0.09 -3.41 -1.91
CA PHE A 137 -1.36 -3.57 -1.79
C PHE A 137 -1.80 -4.20 -0.46
N LEU A 138 -0.91 -4.88 0.27
CA LEU A 138 -1.17 -5.47 1.59
C LEU A 138 -0.79 -4.54 2.77
N GLY A 139 -0.22 -3.36 2.48
CA GLY A 139 0.08 -2.35 3.49
C GLY A 139 1.31 -2.62 4.37
N GLY A 140 2.12 -3.65 4.07
CA GLY A 140 3.31 -3.97 4.85
C GLY A 140 4.40 -4.68 4.05
N VAL A 141 5.63 -4.18 4.15
CA VAL A 141 6.85 -4.89 3.72
C VAL A 141 7.86 -4.86 4.85
N SER A 142 8.46 -6.01 5.16
CA SER A 142 9.69 -6.04 5.95
C SER A 142 10.82 -5.38 5.17
N LYS A 143 11.85 -4.83 5.84
CA LYS A 143 13.01 -4.20 5.16
C LYS A 143 13.64 -5.09 4.09
N THR A 144 13.67 -6.41 4.30
CA THR A 144 14.27 -7.40 3.39
C THR A 144 13.43 -7.63 2.13
N GLN A 145 12.13 -7.30 2.18
CA GLN A 145 11.18 -7.49 1.09
C GLN A 145 10.70 -6.17 0.48
N ALA A 146 10.97 -5.04 1.14
CA ALA A 146 10.65 -3.71 0.64
C ALA A 146 11.50 -3.39 -0.60
N PRO A 147 10.89 -2.98 -1.72
CA PRO A 147 11.65 -2.57 -2.90
C PRO A 147 12.62 -1.45 -2.53
N MET A 148 13.82 -1.49 -3.11
CA MET A 148 14.86 -0.51 -2.85
C MET A 148 14.61 0.73 -3.72
N ALA A 149 14.56 1.91 -3.09
CA ALA A 149 14.55 3.17 -3.85
C ALA A 149 15.98 3.58 -4.21
N LEU A 150 16.26 3.72 -5.52
CA LEU A 150 17.50 4.33 -6.02
C LEU A 150 17.45 5.85 -5.88
N ASP A 151 16.30 6.44 -6.16
CA ASP A 151 16.06 7.87 -6.06
C ASP A 151 14.62 8.09 -5.60
N MET A 152 14.45 8.81 -4.49
CA MET A 152 13.12 9.09 -3.93
C MET A 152 12.25 9.95 -4.83
N ASP A 153 12.80 10.76 -5.74
CA ASP A 153 12.02 11.59 -6.67
C ASP A 153 11.37 10.74 -7.78
N THR A 154 11.98 9.61 -8.10
CA THR A 154 11.56 8.72 -9.20
C THR A 154 10.55 7.66 -8.77
N VAL A 155 10.33 7.47 -7.47
CA VAL A 155 9.35 6.51 -6.94
C VAL A 155 7.96 6.88 -7.45
N ASN A 156 7.37 5.98 -8.25
CA ASN A 156 6.10 6.15 -8.95
C ASN A 156 4.99 5.25 -8.40
N GLU A 157 5.25 4.54 -7.31
CA GLU A 157 4.30 3.62 -6.68
C GLU A 157 4.08 3.98 -5.21
N SER A 158 2.86 3.66 -4.73
CA SER A 158 2.51 3.76 -3.31
C SER A 158 3.03 2.53 -2.57
N GLY A 159 3.69 2.75 -1.44
CA GLY A 159 4.21 1.67 -0.62
C GLY A 159 5.41 2.07 0.20
N TRP A 160 5.94 1.08 0.92
CA TRP A 160 7.12 1.22 1.74
C TRP A 160 8.37 0.82 0.95
N PHE A 161 9.43 1.60 1.08
CA PHE A 161 10.69 1.44 0.36
C PHE A 161 11.85 1.34 1.33
N SER A 162 12.76 0.42 1.04
CA SER A 162 14.04 0.35 1.75
C SER A 162 14.98 1.42 1.19
N ILE A 163 15.68 2.08 2.10
CA ILE A 163 16.60 3.18 1.78
C ILE A 163 18.03 2.75 2.11
N THR A 164 18.93 3.05 1.18
CA THR A 164 20.36 2.75 1.29
C THR A 164 21.19 4.02 1.36
N PRO A 165 22.47 3.92 1.74
CA PRO A 165 23.40 5.04 1.64
C PRO A 165 23.54 5.63 0.22
N ASN A 166 23.14 4.90 -0.83
CA ASN A 166 23.22 5.33 -2.23
C ASN A 166 21.89 5.89 -2.77
N THR A 167 20.85 5.98 -1.94
CA THR A 167 19.55 6.50 -2.36
C THR A 167 19.60 8.03 -2.51
N TYR A 168 19.31 8.54 -3.70
CA TYR A 168 19.27 9.97 -3.98
C TYR A 168 18.01 10.65 -3.45
N ASN A 169 18.07 11.98 -3.31
CA ASN A 169 16.97 12.87 -2.95
C ASN A 169 16.29 12.56 -1.60
N VAL A 170 17.10 12.20 -0.61
CA VAL A 170 16.70 11.99 0.79
C VAL A 170 16.87 13.27 1.62
N PRO A 171 16.24 13.40 2.82
CA PRO A 171 16.23 14.63 3.62
C PRO A 171 17.58 15.23 4.00
N LEU A 172 18.61 14.39 4.09
CA LEU A 172 19.96 14.80 4.42
C LEU A 172 20.75 14.81 3.11
N GLY A 173 21.17 16.00 2.67
CA GLY A 173 21.93 16.19 1.43
C GLY A 173 22.96 15.07 1.25
N ASN A 174 22.95 14.46 0.07
CA ASN A 174 23.65 13.22 -0.25
C ASN A 174 25.07 13.21 0.35
N ASN A 175 25.33 12.27 1.27
CA ASN A 175 26.63 11.83 1.86
C ASN A 175 26.67 11.61 3.39
N ASN A 176 25.55 11.67 4.15
CA ASN A 176 25.62 11.35 5.59
C ASN A 176 24.44 10.54 6.18
N ILE A 177 23.83 9.66 5.38
CA ILE A 177 23.35 8.39 5.94
C ILE A 177 24.60 7.51 6.14
N SER A 178 25.47 7.90 7.07
CA SER A 178 26.81 7.33 7.19
C SER A 178 26.72 5.91 7.77
N GLY A 179 26.77 4.92 6.89
CA GLY A 179 27.02 3.50 7.23
C GLY A 179 25.84 2.69 7.76
N VAL A 180 24.68 3.29 8.01
CA VAL A 180 23.55 2.57 8.62
C VAL A 180 22.52 2.17 7.56
N ASN A 181 22.55 0.90 7.14
CA ASN A 181 21.47 0.33 6.33
C ASN A 181 20.17 0.24 7.14
N GLY A 182 19.02 0.57 6.53
CA GLY A 182 17.70 0.31 7.12
C GLY A 182 16.89 1.52 7.55
N HIS A 183 17.12 2.66 6.92
CA HIS A 183 16.10 3.69 6.83
C HIS A 183 14.95 3.16 5.95
N VAL A 184 13.75 3.68 6.17
CA VAL A 184 12.55 3.27 5.46
C VAL A 184 11.80 4.52 5.05
N ALA A 185 11.28 4.54 3.83
CA ALA A 185 10.39 5.59 3.36
C ALA A 185 9.02 5.01 3.03
N LEU A 186 7.97 5.81 3.24
CA LEU A 186 6.64 5.56 2.70
C LEU A 186 6.43 6.55 1.56
N SER A 187 6.11 6.04 0.38
CA SER A 187 5.65 6.84 -0.76
C SER A 187 4.15 6.65 -0.91
N MET A 188 3.44 7.74 -1.16
CA MET A 188 2.01 7.77 -1.43
C MET A 188 1.81 8.56 -2.72
N VAL A 189 1.43 7.86 -3.78
CA VAL A 189 1.23 8.42 -5.12
C VAL A 189 -0.26 8.65 -5.32
N PHE A 190 -0.63 9.91 -5.54
CA PHE A 190 -1.99 10.29 -5.89
C PHE A 190 -2.16 10.25 -7.42
N ASP A 191 -1.23 10.88 -8.15
CA ASP A 191 -1.16 10.85 -9.61
C ASP A 191 0.30 10.99 -10.09
N ALA A 192 0.50 11.10 -11.42
CA ALA A 192 1.84 11.22 -12.01
C ALA A 192 2.64 12.45 -11.53
N SER A 193 1.96 13.50 -11.08
CA SER A 193 2.49 14.82 -10.72
C SER A 193 2.33 15.17 -9.23
N THR A 194 1.60 14.37 -8.46
CA THR A 194 1.25 14.63 -7.06
C THR A 194 1.59 13.42 -6.20
N ARG A 195 2.53 13.61 -5.27
CA ARG A 195 3.07 12.54 -4.43
C ARG A 195 3.38 13.06 -3.03
N TYR A 196 3.29 12.19 -2.04
CA TYR A 196 3.62 12.49 -0.65
C TYR A 196 4.59 11.45 -0.13
N GLN A 197 5.58 11.88 0.64
CA GLN A 197 6.58 10.97 1.17
C GLN A 197 6.81 11.22 2.65
N LEU A 198 6.90 10.13 3.41
CA LEU A 198 7.42 10.12 4.77
C LEU A 198 8.73 9.34 4.77
N PHE A 199 9.68 9.80 5.56
CA PHE A 199 10.99 9.18 5.70
C PHE A 199 11.29 8.93 7.17
N PHE A 200 11.59 7.69 7.51
CA PHE A 200 11.90 7.23 8.85
C PHE A 200 13.39 6.95 8.94
N VAL A 201 14.08 7.75 9.75
CA VAL A 201 15.52 7.64 9.94
C VAL A 201 15.79 6.54 10.96
N ARG A 202 16.57 5.52 10.57
CA ARG A 202 17.24 4.64 11.52
C ARG A 202 18.45 5.37 12.10
N ASN A 203 18.34 5.82 13.33
CA ASN A 203 19.43 6.41 14.10
C ASN A 203 19.57 5.64 15.42
N THR A 204 20.79 5.51 15.94
CA THR A 204 21.06 4.87 17.24
C THR A 204 20.62 5.72 18.42
N ASN A 205 20.46 7.04 18.25
CA ASN A 205 20.21 7.96 19.34
C ASN A 205 18.73 8.29 19.52
N LEU A 206 18.09 8.84 18.47
CA LEU A 206 16.70 9.30 18.53
C LEU A 206 15.97 9.02 17.21
N PRO A 207 14.68 8.66 17.25
CA PRO A 207 13.88 8.49 16.05
C PRO A 207 13.70 9.85 15.36
N GLU A 208 13.85 9.88 14.03
CA GLU A 208 13.56 11.08 13.25
C GLU A 208 12.64 10.75 12.09
N VAL A 209 11.64 11.61 11.90
CA VAL A 209 10.69 11.51 10.80
C VAL A 209 10.73 12.79 9.99
N TRP A 210 10.74 12.63 8.67
CA TRP A 210 10.68 13.72 7.71
C TRP A 210 9.51 13.52 6.76
N TYR A 211 8.99 14.59 6.20
CA TYR A 211 7.99 14.55 5.15
C TYR A 211 8.31 15.55 4.05
N ARG A 212 7.79 15.27 2.86
CA ARG A 212 7.71 16.23 1.75
C ARG A 212 6.54 15.90 0.84
N SER A 213 6.27 16.81 -0.08
CA SER A 213 5.32 16.60 -1.16
C SER A 213 5.90 17.00 -2.50
N CYS A 214 5.41 16.34 -3.55
CA CYS A 214 5.50 16.78 -4.93
C CYS A 214 4.12 17.30 -5.33
N THR A 215 4.07 18.51 -5.86
CA THR A 215 2.83 19.11 -6.37
C THR A 215 3.08 19.64 -7.77
N ASN A 216 2.27 19.21 -8.74
CA ASN A 216 2.44 19.58 -10.15
C ASN A 216 3.86 19.27 -10.68
N GLY A 217 4.38 18.09 -10.34
CA GLY A 217 5.71 17.63 -10.75
C GLY A 217 6.88 18.33 -10.06
N THR A 218 6.62 19.26 -9.14
CA THR A 218 7.65 20.00 -8.42
C THR A 218 7.78 19.50 -6.98
N TRP A 219 8.93 18.93 -6.63
CA TRP A 219 9.26 18.52 -5.27
C TRP A 219 9.47 19.73 -4.36
N LYS A 220 8.87 19.66 -3.17
CA LYS A 220 9.20 20.53 -2.05
C LYS A 220 10.36 19.92 -1.27
N GLU A 221 11.10 20.79 -0.60
CA GLU A 221 12.15 20.40 0.33
C GLU A 221 11.62 19.46 1.41
N TRP A 222 12.49 18.59 1.91
CA TRP A 222 12.20 17.76 3.06
C TRP A 222 12.09 18.60 4.34
N VAL A 223 11.06 18.31 5.13
CA VAL A 223 10.78 18.96 6.41
C VAL A 223 10.77 17.94 7.52
N ARG A 224 11.49 18.20 8.61
CA ARG A 224 11.56 17.33 9.79
C ARG A 224 10.34 17.57 10.69
N PHE A 225 9.80 16.51 11.30
CA PHE A 225 8.83 16.63 12.38
C PHE A 225 9.49 17.19 13.66
N TYR A 226 8.82 18.14 14.31
CA TYR A 226 9.14 18.52 15.68
C TYR A 226 8.44 17.60 16.66
N THR A 227 9.20 17.11 17.63
CA THR A 227 8.79 16.20 18.69
C THR A 227 9.40 16.69 19.99
N THR A 228 9.00 16.13 21.12
CA THR A 228 9.60 16.45 22.43
C THR A 228 11.13 16.34 22.45
N ASP A 229 11.70 15.53 21.57
CA ASP A 229 13.12 15.19 21.55
C ASP A 229 13.99 16.20 20.77
N ASN A 230 13.41 17.09 19.98
CA ASN A 230 14.15 18.05 19.14
C ASN A 230 13.68 19.50 19.26
N ILE A 231 12.90 19.83 20.30
CA ILE A 231 12.52 21.21 20.62
C ILE A 231 13.75 22.01 21.07
N VAL A 232 14.60 21.41 21.89
CA VAL A 232 15.84 22.02 22.40
C VAL A 232 17.04 21.36 21.74
N GLY A 233 17.93 22.16 21.16
CA GLY A 233 19.13 21.70 20.47
C GLY A 233 19.79 22.82 19.68
N THR A 234 20.71 22.49 18.77
CA THR A 234 21.34 23.52 17.93
C THR A 234 20.30 24.18 17.03
N VAL A 235 20.15 25.49 17.17
CA VAL A 235 19.26 26.27 16.31
C VAL A 235 20.05 26.65 15.06
N THR A 236 19.51 26.32 13.89
CA THR A 236 20.12 26.63 12.60
C THR A 236 19.07 27.16 11.62
N ARG A 237 19.51 27.89 10.60
CA ARG A 237 18.67 28.33 9.48
C ARG A 237 19.26 27.90 8.15
N ARG A 238 18.40 27.75 7.16
CA ARG A 238 18.80 27.73 5.75
C ARG A 238 19.13 29.14 5.30
N LEU A 239 20.33 29.35 4.75
CA LEU A 239 20.77 30.66 4.25
C LEU A 239 19.91 31.19 3.08
N VAL A 240 19.27 30.31 2.31
CA VAL A 240 18.54 30.68 1.08
C VAL A 240 17.06 31.00 1.33
N THR A 241 16.39 30.29 2.24
CA THR A 241 14.95 30.45 2.48
C THR A 241 14.64 31.20 3.79
N GLY A 242 15.65 31.47 4.61
CA GLY A 242 15.50 32.08 5.94
C GLY A 242 14.72 31.22 6.95
N LYS A 243 14.33 30.00 6.56
CA LYS A 243 13.55 29.10 7.41
C LYS A 243 14.44 28.38 8.43
N PRO A 244 13.96 28.16 9.67
CA PRO A 244 14.67 27.36 10.64
C PRO A 244 14.78 25.90 10.18
N THR A 245 15.96 25.33 10.33
CA THR A 245 16.28 23.92 9.97
C THR A 245 16.75 23.09 11.15
N GLY A 246 17.02 23.73 12.30
CA GLY A 246 17.49 23.10 13.53
C GLY A 246 16.39 22.94 14.57
N ALA A 247 16.76 23.02 15.85
CA ALA A 247 15.81 23.02 16.96
C ALA A 247 15.02 24.34 17.05
N VAL A 248 13.98 24.37 17.89
CA VAL A 248 13.20 25.60 18.17
C VAL A 248 13.98 26.56 19.07
N MET A 249 14.72 26.01 20.03
CA MET A 249 15.52 26.79 20.96
C MET A 249 16.86 26.12 21.26
N GLU A 250 17.89 26.94 21.48
CA GLU A 250 19.23 26.53 21.92
C GLU A 250 19.53 27.30 23.19
N SER A 251 20.10 26.65 24.20
CA SER A 251 20.67 27.34 25.35
C SER A 251 22.09 26.88 25.59
N GLY A 252 22.90 27.78 26.12
CA GLY A 252 24.28 27.48 26.46
C GLY A 252 24.79 28.37 27.58
N THR A 253 25.74 27.84 28.34
CA THR A 253 26.47 28.56 29.39
C THR A 253 27.95 28.48 29.08
N THR A 254 28.62 29.62 29.16
CA THR A 254 30.08 29.76 29.02
C THR A 254 30.63 30.41 30.29
N SER A 255 31.94 30.58 30.39
CA SER A 255 32.55 31.38 31.47
C SER A 255 32.05 32.82 31.51
N ASN A 256 31.59 33.36 30.38
CA ASN A 256 31.13 34.74 30.27
C ASN A 256 29.65 34.92 30.66
N GLY A 257 28.88 33.84 30.82
CA GLY A 257 27.46 33.89 31.15
C GLY A 257 26.61 32.90 30.35
N TRP A 258 25.32 33.19 30.17
CA TRP A 258 24.37 32.31 29.49
C TRP A 258 23.72 32.96 28.27
N TYR A 259 23.30 32.15 27.31
CA TYR A 259 22.51 32.59 26.17
C TYR A 259 21.34 31.64 25.87
N VAL A 260 20.33 32.19 25.20
CA VAL A 260 19.24 31.45 24.56
C VAL A 260 19.08 31.97 23.14
N ARG A 261 19.04 31.07 22.15
CA ARG A 261 18.67 31.37 20.76
C ARG A 261 17.32 30.76 20.46
N PHE A 262 16.53 31.47 19.68
CA PHE A 262 15.25 31.02 19.18
C PHE A 262 15.29 30.89 17.66
N ALA A 263 14.51 29.95 17.13
CA ALA A 263 14.40 29.67 15.72
C ALA A 263 13.91 30.87 14.89
N ASP A 264 13.20 31.82 15.50
CA ASP A 264 12.74 33.05 14.83
C ASP A 264 13.86 34.09 14.60
N GLY A 265 15.08 33.80 15.08
CA GLY A 265 16.24 34.68 15.00
C GLY A 265 16.49 35.49 16.27
N THR A 266 15.60 35.44 17.26
CA THR A 266 15.78 36.12 18.53
C THR A 266 16.91 35.45 19.33
N GLN A 267 17.80 36.26 19.89
CA GLN A 267 18.83 35.82 20.83
C GLN A 267 18.77 36.66 22.10
N MET A 268 18.91 36.00 23.23
CA MET A 268 19.11 36.62 24.54
C MET A 268 20.46 36.15 25.08
N ALA A 269 21.27 37.06 25.58
CA ALA A 269 22.54 36.71 26.20
C ALA A 269 22.76 37.59 27.42
N ALA A 270 23.12 36.98 28.55
CA ALA A 270 23.43 37.71 29.76
C ALA A 270 24.82 37.36 30.26
N ALA A 271 25.50 38.39 30.77
CA ALA A 271 26.84 38.30 31.30
C ALA A 271 26.94 39.07 32.61
N ARG A 272 27.77 38.54 33.51
CA ARG A 272 28.14 39.13 34.79
C ARG A 272 29.52 39.76 34.63
N SER A 273 29.68 40.93 35.19
CA SER A 273 30.97 41.60 35.30
C SER A 273 31.79 41.00 36.46
N GLU A 274 33.11 41.20 36.43
CA GLU A 274 33.95 40.93 37.59
C GLU A 274 33.57 41.83 38.79
N PRO A 275 33.82 41.41 40.04
CA PRO A 275 33.62 42.27 41.21
C PRO A 275 34.46 43.53 41.16
N GLY A 276 33.88 44.66 41.61
CA GLY A 276 34.63 45.90 41.83
C GLY A 276 35.11 46.59 40.55
N LEU A 277 34.29 46.65 39.49
CA LEU A 277 34.68 47.35 38.27
C LEU A 277 35.08 48.81 38.51
N SER A 278 36.21 49.18 37.92
CA SER A 278 36.67 50.57 37.85
C SER A 278 35.63 51.47 37.19
N PHE A 279 35.52 52.71 37.67
CA PHE A 279 34.71 53.74 37.03
C PHE A 279 35.16 53.98 35.58
N GLY A 280 34.22 54.37 34.72
CA GLY A 280 34.47 54.58 33.28
C GLY A 280 34.01 53.44 32.39
N ALA A 281 34.49 53.43 31.15
CA ALA A 281 34.06 52.49 30.12
C ALA A 281 34.73 51.12 30.30
N ASN A 282 33.92 50.09 30.51
CA ASN A 282 34.35 48.70 30.66
C ASN A 282 33.57 47.80 29.70
N VAL A 283 34.20 46.78 29.13
CA VAL A 283 33.51 45.84 28.24
C VAL A 283 33.15 44.57 29.01
N ILE A 284 31.86 44.28 29.09
CA ILE A 284 31.37 42.99 29.57
C ILE A 284 31.20 42.08 28.36
N GLN A 285 31.99 41.01 28.29
CA GLN A 285 31.93 40.04 27.19
C GLN A 285 30.65 39.21 27.29
N LEU A 286 29.91 39.10 26.18
CA LEU A 286 28.72 38.29 26.09
C LEU A 286 29.09 36.84 25.72
N PRO A 287 28.28 35.85 26.14
CA PRO A 287 28.52 34.43 25.83
C PRO A 287 28.18 34.04 24.38
N ALA A 288 27.49 34.91 23.63
CA ALA A 288 27.10 34.67 22.25
C ALA A 288 27.07 35.97 21.45
N ALA A 289 27.41 35.87 20.17
CA ALA A 289 27.51 37.03 19.29
C ALA A 289 26.16 37.42 18.64
N PHE A 290 25.93 38.71 18.43
CA PHE A 290 24.76 39.24 17.72
C PHE A 290 25.15 39.81 16.35
N VAL A 291 24.25 39.75 15.38
CA VAL A 291 24.50 40.23 14.00
C VAL A 291 24.42 41.76 13.89
N THR A 292 23.61 42.39 14.72
CA THR A 292 23.45 43.84 14.76
C THR A 292 23.52 44.35 16.19
N GLY A 293 24.27 45.42 16.43
CA GLY A 293 24.41 46.04 17.75
C GLY A 293 25.52 45.39 18.57
N PHE A 294 25.15 44.62 19.60
CA PHE A 294 26.07 44.05 20.59
C PHE A 294 26.85 42.85 20.03
N ASN A 295 27.90 43.07 19.24
CA ASN A 295 28.64 42.00 18.55
C ASN A 295 29.14 40.89 19.48
N THR A 296 30.07 41.16 20.39
CA THR A 296 30.59 40.15 21.36
C THR A 296 30.64 40.68 22.79
N GLY A 297 30.20 41.92 23.03
CA GLY A 297 30.23 42.53 24.35
C GLY A 297 29.39 43.79 24.42
N VAL A 298 29.06 44.18 25.65
CA VAL A 298 28.39 45.45 25.97
C VAL A 298 29.41 46.36 26.63
N THR A 299 29.63 47.55 26.08
CA THR A 299 30.41 48.56 26.79
C THR A 299 29.50 49.22 27.82
N CYS A 300 29.84 49.03 29.10
CA CYS A 300 29.20 49.62 30.25
C CYS A 300 30.07 50.75 30.76
N ASN A 301 29.55 51.96 30.69
CA ASN A 301 30.19 53.12 31.29
C ASN A 301 29.41 53.52 32.55
N TRP A 302 30.06 53.37 33.71
CA TRP A 302 29.49 53.71 35.01
C TRP A 302 30.26 54.87 35.66
N ILE A 303 29.56 55.76 36.34
CA ILE A 303 30.11 56.96 36.98
C ILE A 303 29.91 56.92 38.52
N PRO A 304 30.86 57.44 39.32
CA PRO A 304 30.79 57.40 40.78
C PRO A 304 29.69 58.30 41.36
N SER A 305 29.17 57.92 42.53
CA SER A 305 28.06 58.61 43.21
C SER A 305 28.37 60.04 43.67
N SER A 306 29.64 60.41 43.76
CA SER A 306 30.10 61.76 44.15
C SER A 306 29.68 62.86 43.17
N GLY A 307 29.20 62.51 41.96
CA GLY A 307 28.69 63.44 40.95
C GLY A 307 27.17 63.64 40.94
N TRP A 308 26.42 63.19 41.95
CA TRP A 308 24.94 63.13 41.91
C TRP A 308 24.24 63.61 43.21
N PRO A 309 23.04 64.22 43.16
CA PRO A 309 22.35 64.77 44.34
C PRO A 309 21.92 63.72 45.40
N ALA A 310 21.85 64.16 46.66
CA ALA A 310 21.92 63.31 47.86
C ALA A 310 20.68 62.44 48.19
N THR A 311 19.58 62.51 47.43
CA THR A 311 18.26 62.02 47.91
C THR A 311 17.62 60.87 47.10
N ALA A 312 18.35 60.14 46.25
CA ALA A 312 17.76 59.05 45.45
C ALA A 312 18.15 57.64 45.93
N GLY A 313 17.15 56.76 46.10
CA GLY A 313 17.29 55.35 46.52
C GLY A 313 18.04 54.43 45.53
N GLN A 314 18.11 53.14 45.89
CA GLN A 314 18.90 52.11 45.21
C GLN A 314 18.36 51.74 43.81
N GLY A 315 19.23 51.73 42.79
CA GLY A 315 18.91 51.30 41.42
C GLY A 315 19.83 51.89 40.35
N VAL A 316 19.59 51.51 39.09
CA VAL A 316 20.08 52.24 37.90
C VAL A 316 19.24 53.52 37.78
N ARG A 317 19.87 54.69 37.94
CA ARG A 317 19.20 56.01 37.97
C ARG A 317 18.81 56.53 36.57
N GLY A 318 19.33 55.90 35.52
CA GLY A 318 19.04 56.18 34.11
C GLY A 318 20.04 55.46 33.22
N ALA A 319 19.60 55.04 32.03
CA ALA A 319 20.45 54.42 31.02
C ALA A 319 20.20 55.08 29.66
N TYR A 320 21.25 55.28 28.88
CA TYR A 320 21.14 55.82 27.52
C TYR A 320 22.15 55.15 26.59
N LEU A 321 21.76 55.04 25.33
CA LEU A 321 22.59 54.52 24.26
C LEU A 321 23.58 55.60 23.82
N ASN A 322 24.88 55.30 23.90
CA ASN A 322 25.96 56.18 23.43
C ASN A 322 26.45 55.83 22.02
N GLY A 323 25.83 54.82 21.41
CA GLY A 323 26.22 54.24 20.13
C GLY A 323 25.46 52.95 19.90
N SER A 324 25.76 52.25 18.80
CA SER A 324 25.08 51.01 18.40
C SER A 324 25.33 49.82 19.34
N SER A 325 26.39 49.84 20.15
CA SER A 325 26.80 48.73 21.04
C SER A 325 27.24 49.16 22.45
N SER A 326 27.01 50.41 22.83
CA SER A 326 27.47 50.99 24.10
C SER A 326 26.32 51.60 24.89
N VAL A 327 26.16 51.16 26.13
CA VAL A 327 25.15 51.68 27.07
C VAL A 327 25.88 52.32 28.24
N SER A 328 25.58 53.60 28.50
CA SER A 328 26.00 54.22 29.75
C SER A 328 24.84 54.20 30.72
N PHE A 329 25.14 53.95 31.99
CA PHE A 329 24.14 54.04 33.04
C PHE A 329 24.79 54.54 34.34
N ALA A 330 24.01 55.25 35.14
CA ALA A 330 24.45 55.71 36.45
C ALA A 330 23.87 54.78 37.53
N THR A 331 24.73 54.29 38.43
CA THR A 331 24.30 53.56 39.63
C THR A 331 24.02 54.53 40.77
N ALA A 332 23.15 54.15 41.70
CA ALA A 332 22.83 54.98 42.86
C ALA A 332 23.99 55.13 43.87
N GLN A 333 24.94 54.19 43.86
CA GLN A 333 26.12 54.16 44.71
C GLN A 333 27.34 53.73 43.90
N ALA A 334 28.53 54.09 44.39
CA ALA A 334 29.77 53.49 43.89
C ALA A 334 29.74 51.98 44.10
N LEU A 335 30.19 51.21 43.10
CA LEU A 335 30.34 49.77 43.24
C LEU A 335 31.34 49.49 44.37
N GLY A 336 30.90 48.75 45.38
CA GLY A 336 31.77 48.17 46.39
C GLY A 336 32.70 47.13 45.78
N ALA A 337 33.74 46.74 46.53
CA ALA A 337 34.74 45.76 46.07
C ALA A 337 34.15 44.40 45.66
N ASN A 338 32.92 44.08 46.14
CA ASN A 338 32.23 42.83 45.85
C ASN A 338 31.01 43.00 44.92
N ASP A 339 30.70 44.22 44.49
CA ASP A 339 29.52 44.47 43.66
C ASP A 339 29.80 44.09 42.21
N THR A 340 28.77 43.54 41.56
CA THR A 340 28.82 43.13 40.15
C THR A 340 27.65 43.68 39.37
N ILE A 341 27.87 43.97 38.10
CA ILE A 341 26.85 44.36 37.13
C ILE A 341 26.48 43.13 36.30
N THR A 342 25.18 42.87 36.17
CA THR A 342 24.66 41.90 35.19
C THR A 342 24.01 42.66 34.06
N VAL A 343 24.43 42.37 32.83
CA VAL A 343 23.79 42.90 31.61
C VAL A 343 23.14 41.77 30.85
N MET A 344 21.96 42.04 30.29
CA MET A 344 21.28 41.16 29.35
C MET A 344 21.03 41.92 28.05
N ALA A 345 21.55 41.38 26.96
CA ALA A 345 21.31 41.85 25.61
C ALA A 345 20.25 40.98 24.94
N VAL A 346 19.34 41.63 24.21
CA VAL A 346 18.33 40.97 23.36
C VAL A 346 18.48 41.52 21.95
N GLY A 347 18.48 40.64 20.95
CA GLY A 347 18.74 41.02 19.57
C GLY A 347 18.63 39.85 18.61
N ARG A 348 19.31 39.96 17.46
CA ARG A 348 19.29 38.93 16.41
C ARG A 348 20.61 38.18 16.34
N TRP A 349 20.55 36.86 16.20
CA TRP A 349 21.74 36.04 15.91
C TRP A 349 21.95 35.83 14.41
N TYR A 350 21.04 36.31 13.56
CA TYR A 350 21.09 36.09 12.12
C TYR A 350 20.43 37.18 11.28
#